data_AF-A0A257M7Z0-F1
#
_entry.id   AF-A0A257M7Z0-F1
#
_cell.length_a   1.000
_cell.length_b   1.000
_cell.length_c   1.000
_cell.angle_alpha   90.00
_cell.angle_beta   90.00
_cell.angle_gamma   90.00
#
_symmetry.space_group_name_H-M   'P 1'
#
loop_
_entity.id
_entity.type
_entity.pdbx_description
1 polymer ?
#
loop_
_entity_poly.entity_id
_entity_poly.type
_entity_poly.pdbx_seq_one_letter_code
_entity_poly.pdbx_strand_id
1 'polypeptide(L)'
;YFKHVTGAARGLMERMGTKPEDYDYAVFHQPNGKFPVRVSRMLGFSKKQIEPGLIVPLIGNTYSASCLIGLAATLDVARPGERIFVTSFGSGAGSDAFSIKVTDKIDEIRCRAPSVRDYIAGGEYLDYAMYARHKGKLRI
;
A
#
# COMPACT_ATOMS: atom_id res chain seq x y z
N TYR A 1 13.38 8.12 -1.19
CA TYR A 1 12.23 7.59 -0.43
C TYR A 1 11.83 8.53 0.73
N PHE A 2 12.43 8.42 1.94
CA PHE A 2 11.88 9.05 3.15
C PHE A 2 11.61 10.56 3.02
N LYS A 3 12.59 11.36 2.57
CA LYS A 3 12.42 12.81 2.34
C LYS A 3 11.15 13.16 1.55
N HIS A 4 10.89 12.42 0.47
CA HIS A 4 9.79 12.72 -0.46
C HIS A 4 8.46 12.24 0.09
N VAL A 5 8.42 11.01 0.63
CA VAL A 5 7.21 10.44 1.25
C VAL A 5 6.77 11.27 2.45
N THR A 6 7.69 11.61 3.36
CA THR A 6 7.30 12.43 4.53
C THR A 6 6.95 13.85 4.15
N GLY A 7 7.61 14.41 3.12
CA GLY A 7 7.30 15.75 2.60
C GLY A 7 5.89 15.83 2.02
N ALA A 8 5.55 14.91 1.11
CA ALA A 8 4.21 14.83 0.52
C ALA A 8 3.14 14.54 1.58
N ALA A 9 3.40 13.60 2.49
CA ALA A 9 2.47 13.23 3.54
C ALA A 9 2.15 14.42 4.47
N ARG A 10 3.19 15.09 4.99
CA ARG A 10 3.01 16.26 5.86
C ARG A 10 2.33 17.41 5.13
N GLY A 11 2.74 17.68 3.89
CA GLY A 11 2.15 18.76 3.10
C GLY A 11 0.66 18.56 2.83
N LEU A 12 0.20 17.32 2.58
CA LEU A 12 -1.23 17.05 2.44
C LEU A 12 -1.96 17.18 3.78
N MET A 13 -1.42 16.59 4.86
CA MET A 13 -2.04 16.66 6.18
C MET A 13 -2.19 18.11 6.67
N GLU A 14 -1.16 18.94 6.48
CA GLU A 14 -1.18 20.38 6.78
C GLU A 14 -2.25 21.11 5.98
N ARG A 15 -2.30 20.91 4.65
CA ARG A 15 -3.33 21.50 3.77
C ARG A 15 -4.75 21.11 4.17
N MET A 16 -4.93 19.91 4.70
CA MET A 16 -6.23 19.41 5.14
C MET A 16 -6.57 19.74 6.59
N GLY A 17 -5.63 20.30 7.37
CA GLY A 17 -5.79 20.48 8.81
C GLY A 17 -6.02 19.16 9.55
N THR A 18 -5.37 18.08 9.11
CA THR A 18 -5.51 16.73 9.69
C THR A 18 -4.20 16.24 10.29
N LYS A 19 -4.30 15.23 11.15
CA LYS A 19 -3.18 14.51 11.78
C LYS A 19 -3.33 13.00 11.54
N PRO A 20 -2.27 12.20 11.76
CA PRO A 20 -2.31 10.76 11.52
C PRO A 20 -3.47 10.03 12.22
N GLU A 21 -3.91 10.51 13.38
CA GLU A 21 -5.00 9.94 14.17
C GLU A 21 -6.38 10.18 13.55
N ASP A 22 -6.51 11.09 12.58
CA ASP A 22 -7.77 11.35 11.87
C ASP A 22 -8.02 10.38 10.69
N TYR A 23 -7.14 9.38 10.52
CA TYR A 23 -7.21 8.37 9.48
C TYR A 23 -7.32 6.99 10.10
N ASP A 24 -8.24 6.17 9.61
CA ASP A 24 -8.41 4.78 10.06
C ASP A 24 -7.31 3.87 9.49
N TYR A 25 -6.82 4.20 8.29
CA TYR A 25 -5.78 3.43 7.60
C TYR A 25 -4.74 4.31 6.92
N ALA A 26 -3.55 3.74 6.67
CA ALA A 26 -2.51 4.37 5.89
C ALA A 26 -1.76 3.37 4.99
N VAL A 27 -1.45 3.79 3.77
CA VAL A 27 -0.69 3.01 2.78
C VAL A 27 0.48 3.84 2.26
N PHE A 28 1.69 3.36 2.49
CA PHE A 28 2.92 3.99 1.99
C PHE A 28 3.53 3.12 0.89
N HIS A 29 4.30 3.70 -0.05
CA HIS A 29 5.04 2.89 -1.02
C HIS A 29 5.95 1.87 -0.34
N GLN A 30 6.00 0.63 -0.84
CA GLN A 30 6.55 -0.50 -0.10
C GLN A 30 7.71 -1.15 -0.86
N PRO A 31 8.92 -0.56 -0.84
CA PRO A 31 10.06 -1.16 -1.52
C PRO A 31 10.55 -2.45 -0.84
N ASN A 32 10.22 -2.63 0.44
CA ASN A 32 10.46 -3.81 1.27
C ASN A 32 9.56 -3.72 2.53
N GLY A 33 9.54 -4.77 3.36
CA GLY A 33 8.71 -4.77 4.58
C GLY A 33 9.10 -3.76 5.68
N LYS A 34 10.34 -3.23 5.67
CA LYS A 34 10.83 -2.33 6.73
C LYS A 34 10.49 -0.86 6.49
N PHE A 35 10.56 -0.41 5.24
CA PHE A 35 10.41 1.00 4.86
C PHE A 35 9.01 1.59 5.13
N PRO A 36 7.89 0.96 4.74
CA PRO A 36 6.56 1.48 5.04
C PRO A 36 6.30 1.55 6.55
N VAL A 37 6.79 0.58 7.32
CA VAL A 37 6.71 0.59 8.80
C VAL A 37 7.54 1.72 9.41
N ARG A 38 8.74 1.98 8.86
CA ARG A 38 9.60 3.07 9.35
C ARG A 38 8.97 4.42 9.06
N VAL A 39 8.47 4.65 7.84
CA VAL A 39 7.90 5.96 7.47
C VAL A 39 6.58 6.21 8.17
N SER A 40 5.75 5.19 8.39
CA SER A 40 4.52 5.30 9.18
C SER A 40 4.83 5.82 10.60
N ARG A 41 5.83 5.23 11.25
CA ARG A 41 6.30 5.67 12.59
C ARG A 41 6.85 7.10 12.57
N MET A 42 7.63 7.47 11.55
CA MET A 42 8.16 8.84 11.42
C MET A 42 7.06 9.90 11.26
N LEU A 43 5.90 9.48 10.73
CA LEU A 43 4.75 10.34 10.50
C LEU A 43 3.73 10.32 11.66
N GLY A 44 3.80 9.34 12.57
CA GLY A 44 2.89 9.20 13.70
C GLY A 44 1.79 8.14 13.51
N PHE A 45 1.77 7.42 12.38
CA PHE A 45 0.81 6.33 12.17
C PHE A 45 1.19 5.07 12.96
N SER A 46 0.19 4.46 13.57
CA SER A 46 0.28 3.18 14.27
C SER A 46 0.50 2.00 13.31
N LYS A 47 0.97 0.88 13.85
CA LYS A 47 1.10 -0.37 13.08
C LYS A 47 -0.27 -0.87 12.57
N LYS A 48 -1.32 -0.72 13.37
CA LYS A 48 -2.69 -1.16 13.04
C LYS A 48 -3.24 -0.43 11.81
N GLN A 49 -2.98 0.87 11.68
CA GLN A 49 -3.42 1.67 10.52
C GLN A 49 -2.79 1.18 9.20
N ILE A 50 -1.56 0.66 9.22
CA ILE A 50 -0.88 0.21 8.00
C ILE A 50 -1.02 -1.29 7.71
N GLU A 51 -1.47 -2.07 8.68
CA GLU A 51 -1.47 -3.53 8.61
C GLU A 51 -2.25 -4.10 7.41
N PRO A 52 -3.49 -3.65 7.10
CA PRO A 52 -4.24 -4.19 5.97
C PRO A 52 -3.51 -4.00 4.63
N GLY A 53 -2.93 -2.81 4.44
CA GLY A 53 -2.25 -2.42 3.21
C GLY A 53 -0.80 -2.89 3.13
N LEU A 54 -0.20 -3.45 4.18
CA LEU A 54 1.20 -3.91 4.20
C LEU A 54 1.34 -5.27 3.49
N ILE A 55 1.34 -5.25 2.16
CA ILE A 55 1.32 -6.43 1.29
C ILE A 55 2.71 -6.84 0.77
N VAL A 56 3.69 -5.93 0.77
CA VAL A 56 5.06 -6.23 0.28
C VAL A 56 5.72 -7.46 0.90
N PRO A 57 5.49 -7.85 2.19
CA PRO A 57 6.11 -9.07 2.73
C PRO A 57 5.62 -10.35 2.04
N LEU A 58 4.51 -10.29 1.31
CA LEU A 58 3.86 -11.44 0.68
C LEU A 58 4.16 -11.53 -0.82
N ILE A 59 4.19 -10.39 -1.52
CA ILE A 59 4.31 -10.36 -2.99
C ILE A 59 5.56 -9.64 -3.51
N GLY A 60 6.36 -9.07 -2.63
CA GLY A 60 7.51 -8.23 -3.01
C GLY A 60 7.11 -6.86 -3.55
N ASN A 61 8.09 -6.15 -4.12
CA ASN A 61 7.90 -4.79 -4.60
C ASN A 61 7.35 -4.79 -6.04
N THR A 62 6.10 -4.34 -6.21
CA THR A 62 5.42 -4.20 -7.51
C THR A 62 5.54 -2.79 -8.11
N TYR A 63 6.52 -2.00 -7.66
CA TYR A 63 6.86 -0.68 -8.20
C TYR A 63 5.64 0.26 -8.19
N SER A 64 5.21 0.73 -9.36
CA SER A 64 4.09 1.67 -9.51
C SER A 64 2.78 1.12 -8.95
N ALA A 65 2.59 -0.20 -8.92
CA ALA A 65 1.40 -0.84 -8.37
C ALA A 65 1.45 -1.00 -6.85
N SER A 66 2.58 -0.75 -6.18
CA SER A 66 2.76 -1.06 -4.75
C SER A 66 1.75 -0.37 -3.85
N CYS A 67 1.50 0.92 -4.05
CA CYS A 67 0.48 1.66 -3.28
C CYS A 67 -0.94 1.27 -3.68
N LEU A 68 -1.18 0.96 -4.95
CA LEU A 68 -2.52 0.63 -5.45
C LEU A 68 -2.98 -0.73 -4.93
N ILE A 69 -2.09 -1.73 -4.88
CA ILE A 69 -2.37 -3.03 -4.29
C ILE A 69 -2.57 -2.89 -2.78
N GLY A 70 -1.74 -2.08 -2.11
CA GLY A 70 -1.94 -1.79 -0.69
C GLY A 70 -3.29 -1.11 -0.41
N LEU A 71 -3.69 -0.14 -1.25
CA LEU A 71 -4.99 0.52 -1.17
C LEU A 71 -6.14 -0.45 -1.41
N ALA A 72 -6.05 -1.32 -2.43
CA ALA A 72 -7.05 -2.35 -2.68
C ALA A 72 -7.21 -3.29 -1.48
N ALA A 73 -6.10 -3.77 -0.90
CA ALA A 73 -6.14 -4.62 0.29
C ALA A 73 -6.72 -3.91 1.52
N THR A 74 -6.55 -2.59 1.63
CA THR A 74 -7.23 -1.79 2.65
C THR A 74 -8.73 -1.66 2.37
N LEU A 75 -9.13 -1.42 1.12
CA LEU A 75 -10.54 -1.32 0.72
C LEU A 75 -11.31 -2.63 0.90
N ASP A 76 -10.63 -3.78 0.80
CA ASP A 76 -11.18 -5.10 1.10
C ASP A 76 -11.65 -5.26 2.55
N VAL A 77 -11.22 -4.40 3.47
CA VAL A 77 -11.59 -4.47 4.90
C VAL A 77 -12.18 -3.18 5.48
N ALA A 78 -12.01 -2.04 4.78
CA ALA A 78 -12.46 -0.74 5.25
C ALA A 78 -13.98 -0.59 5.19
N ARG A 79 -14.56 0.07 6.18
CA ARG A 79 -16.00 0.30 6.36
C ARG A 79 -16.42 1.68 5.85
N PRO A 80 -17.72 1.87 5.56
CA PRO A 80 -18.26 3.19 5.22
C PRO A 80 -17.87 4.26 6.23
N GLY A 81 -17.47 5.43 5.74
CA GLY A 81 -17.09 6.59 6.56
C GLY A 81 -15.62 6.61 7.00
N GLU A 82 -14.92 5.47 6.99
CA GLU A 82 -13.50 5.39 7.35
C GLU A 82 -12.64 6.14 6.32
N ARG A 83 -11.48 6.64 6.77
CA ARG A 83 -10.56 7.45 5.97
C ARG A 83 -9.21 6.77 5.80
N ILE A 84 -8.73 6.73 4.56
CA ILE A 84 -7.47 6.09 4.17
C ILE A 84 -6.49 7.17 3.69
N PHE A 85 -5.31 7.20 4.29
CA PHE A 85 -4.19 8.01 3.82
C PHE A 85 -3.31 7.19 2.88
N VAL A 86 -2.93 7.74 1.73
CA VAL A 86 -2.02 7.04 0.80
C VAL A 86 -0.86 7.95 0.43
N THR A 87 0.36 7.42 0.37
CA THR A 87 1.51 8.18 -0.13
C THR A 87 2.43 7.31 -0.99
N SER A 88 2.57 7.69 -2.27
CA SER A 88 3.39 7.01 -3.27
C SER A 88 4.86 7.39 -3.18
N PHE A 89 5.72 6.72 -3.94
CA PHE A 89 7.10 7.15 -4.17
C PHE A 89 7.58 6.67 -5.54
N GLY A 90 8.20 7.56 -6.31
CA GLY A 90 8.93 7.26 -7.54
C GLY A 90 10.37 7.75 -7.44
N SER A 91 11.33 6.94 -7.87
CA SER A 91 12.75 7.33 -7.94
C SER A 91 12.97 8.38 -9.05
N GLY A 92 13.84 9.37 -8.80
CA GLY A 92 14.06 10.51 -9.71
C GLY A 92 14.14 11.92 -9.07
N ALA A 93 13.35 12.33 -8.08
CA ALA A 93 12.35 11.61 -7.27
C ALA A 93 11.12 12.46 -6.95
N GLY A 94 9.99 11.79 -6.74
CA GLY A 94 8.69 12.40 -6.45
C GLY A 94 7.82 11.52 -5.54
N SER A 95 6.74 12.09 -5.02
CA SER A 95 5.78 11.42 -4.15
C SER A 95 4.45 12.14 -4.22
N ASP A 96 3.37 11.38 -4.33
CA ASP A 96 1.99 11.88 -4.35
C ASP A 96 1.27 11.39 -3.10
N ALA A 97 0.53 12.27 -2.46
CA ALA A 97 -0.28 11.95 -1.29
C ALA A 97 -1.77 12.11 -1.59
N PHE A 98 -2.58 11.21 -1.03
CA PHE A 98 -4.03 11.18 -1.19
C PHE A 98 -4.71 10.97 0.15
N SER A 99 -5.87 11.59 0.33
CA SER A 99 -6.79 11.37 1.44
C SER A 99 -8.11 10.89 0.86
N ILE A 100 -8.49 9.66 1.18
CA ILE A 100 -9.63 8.97 0.58
C ILE A 100 -10.65 8.72 1.68
N LYS A 101 -11.90 9.14 1.46
CA LYS A 101 -13.03 8.80 2.35
C LYS A 101 -13.81 7.66 1.72
N VAL A 102 -13.98 6.56 2.47
CA VAL A 102 -14.76 5.40 2.03
C VAL A 102 -16.25 5.74 2.09
N THR A 103 -16.96 5.48 1.00
CA THR A 103 -18.41 5.68 0.92
C THR A 103 -19.17 4.41 1.30
N ASP A 104 -20.44 4.55 1.61
CA ASP A 104 -21.43 3.47 1.78
C ASP A 104 -21.45 2.45 0.62
N LYS A 105 -21.25 2.90 -0.62
CA LYS A 105 -21.17 2.03 -1.80
C LYS A 105 -20.12 0.91 -1.72
N ILE A 106 -19.15 0.99 -0.79
CA ILE A 106 -18.13 -0.05 -0.65
C ILE A 106 -18.74 -1.43 -0.36
N ASP A 107 -19.80 -1.48 0.44
CA ASP A 107 -20.41 -2.74 0.86
C ASP A 107 -21.15 -3.43 -0.30
N GLU A 108 -21.62 -2.67 -1.31
CA GLU A 108 -22.25 -3.21 -2.51
C GLU A 108 -21.24 -3.79 -3.52
N ILE A 109 -20.00 -3.30 -3.52
CA ILE A 109 -19.00 -3.62 -4.55
C ILE A 109 -17.89 -4.55 -4.06
N ARG A 110 -17.59 -4.57 -2.76
CA ARG A 110 -16.44 -5.30 -2.19
C ARG A 110 -16.40 -6.77 -2.60
N CYS A 111 -17.56 -7.44 -2.58
CA CYS A 111 -17.66 -8.87 -2.87
C CYS A 111 -17.94 -9.19 -4.36
N ARG A 112 -17.80 -8.22 -5.27
CA ARG A 112 -17.99 -8.45 -6.72
C ARG A 112 -16.74 -9.00 -7.43
N ALA A 113 -15.61 -9.09 -6.73
CA ALA A 113 -14.36 -9.68 -7.21
C ALA A 113 -13.62 -10.34 -6.03
N PRO A 114 -12.67 -11.25 -6.30
CA PRO A 114 -11.76 -11.76 -5.27
C PRO A 114 -10.97 -10.63 -4.60
N SER A 115 -10.75 -10.75 -3.30
CA SER A 115 -9.91 -9.81 -2.55
C SER A 115 -8.44 -9.94 -2.94
N VAL A 116 -7.62 -8.95 -2.58
CA VAL A 116 -6.15 -9.05 -2.75
C VAL A 116 -5.61 -10.29 -2.05
N ARG A 117 -6.17 -10.66 -0.89
CA ARG A 117 -5.74 -11.84 -0.13
C ARG A 117 -6.12 -13.15 -0.83
N ASP A 118 -7.26 -13.20 -1.51
CA ASP A 118 -7.67 -14.36 -2.31
C ASP A 118 -6.70 -14.58 -3.49
N TYR A 119 -6.32 -13.51 -4.19
CA TYR A 119 -5.32 -13.60 -5.26
C TYR A 119 -3.95 -14.09 -4.76
N ILE A 120 -3.52 -13.64 -3.57
CA ILE A 120 -2.26 -14.10 -2.97
C ILE A 120 -2.35 -15.58 -2.58
N ALA A 121 -3.47 -16.01 -2.02
CA ALA A 121 -3.68 -17.40 -1.60
C ALA A 121 -3.68 -18.39 -2.78
N GLY A 122 -4.10 -17.94 -3.97
CA GLY A 122 -4.06 -18.74 -5.19
C GLY A 122 -2.68 -18.84 -5.87
N GLY A 123 -1.62 -18.32 -5.25
CA GLY A 123 -0.27 -18.36 -5.83
C GLY A 123 0.39 -19.74 -5.74
N GLU A 124 1.20 -20.08 -6.75
CA GLU A 124 1.99 -21.31 -6.77
C GLU A 124 3.48 -21.02 -6.47
N TYR A 125 4.09 -21.85 -5.63
CA TYR A 125 5.51 -21.77 -5.35
C TYR A 125 6.33 -22.42 -6.45
N LEU A 126 7.37 -21.72 -6.90
CA LEU A 126 8.32 -22.19 -7.90
C LEU A 126 9.71 -22.26 -7.29
N ASP A 127 10.50 -23.26 -7.72
CA ASP A 127 11.93 -23.24 -7.46
C ASP A 127 12.65 -22.16 -8.28
N TYR A 128 13.94 -21.97 -8.00
CA TYR A 128 14.72 -20.94 -8.67
C TYR A 128 14.92 -21.22 -10.16
N ALA A 129 15.01 -22.49 -10.58
CA ALA A 129 15.23 -22.85 -11.98
C ALA A 129 14.00 -22.49 -12.83
N MET A 130 12.80 -22.84 -12.34
CA MET A 130 11.52 -22.47 -12.96
C MET A 130 11.32 -20.96 -12.98
N TYR A 131 11.63 -20.27 -11.88
CA TYR A 131 11.62 -18.80 -11.84
C TYR A 131 12.58 -18.19 -12.87
N ALA A 132 13.83 -18.66 -12.93
CA ALA A 132 14.84 -18.14 -13.84
C ALA A 132 14.45 -18.37 -15.31
N ARG A 133 13.83 -19.52 -15.62
CA ARG A 133 13.23 -19.82 -16.92
C ARG A 133 12.11 -18.84 -17.25
N HIS A 134 11.10 -18.68 -16.38
CA HIS A 134 9.97 -17.76 -16.61
C HIS A 134 10.40 -16.29 -16.74
N LYS A 135 11.47 -15.88 -16.06
CA LYS A 135 12.02 -14.52 -16.14
C LYS A 135 13.06 -14.30 -17.22
N GLY A 136 13.37 -15.31 -18.04
CA GLY A 136 14.37 -15.19 -19.11
C GLY A 136 15.79 -14.92 -18.60
N LYS A 137 16.15 -15.42 -17.41
CA LYS A 137 17.48 -15.26 -16.81
C LYS A 137 18.50 -16.30 -17.27
N LEU A 138 18.04 -17.37 -17.89
CA LEU A 138 18.90 -18.41 -18.44
C LEU A 138 19.43 -17.93 -19.81
N ARG A 139 20.75 -17.85 -19.95
CA ARG A 139 21.40 -17.69 -21.25
C ARG A 139 21.45 -19.07 -21.90
N ILE A 140 20.44 -19.35 -22.71
CA ILE A 140 20.37 -20.50 -23.62
C ILE A 140 20.80 -20.07 -25.01
#